data_AF-A0A2V7WUB8-F1
#
_entry.id   AF-A0A2V7WUB8-F1
#
_cell.length_a   1.000
_cell.length_b   1.000
_cell.length_c   1.000
_cell.angle_alpha   90.00
_cell.angle_beta   90.00
_cell.angle_gamma   90.00
#
_symmetry.space_group_name_H-M   'P 1'
#
loop_
_entity.id
_entity.type
_entity.pdbx_description
1 polymer ?
#
loop_
_entity_poly.entity_id
_entity_poly.type
_entity_poly.pdbx_seq_one_letter_code
_entity_poly.pdbx_strand_id
1 'polypeptide(L)'
;MLLRIILMAVLLGGSAWAGIVDDVRIALSQNNFAAAEAELNAYRNQRGIDPQYLEAYSWLGRAAVEDGQYDQAAGYAKETKALALEQLKQRP
;
A
#
# COMPACT_ATOMS: atom_id res chain seq x y z
N MET A 1 -3.93 38.41 15.67
CA MET A 1 -4.71 37.70 14.62
C MET A 1 -3.82 36.88 13.69
N LEU A 2 -2.73 37.44 13.15
CA LEU A 2 -1.83 36.74 12.21
C LEU A 2 -1.22 35.42 12.74
N LEU A 3 -0.88 35.33 14.03
CA LEU A 3 -0.31 34.10 14.61
C LEU A 3 -1.31 32.92 14.65
N ARG A 4 -2.61 33.20 14.82
CA ARG A 4 -3.67 32.17 14.79
C ARG A 4 -3.91 31.62 13.38
N ILE A 5 -3.71 32.45 12.35
CA ILE A 5 -3.88 32.05 10.95
C ILE A 5 -2.74 31.11 10.52
N ILE A 6 -1.51 31.37 10.98
CA ILE A 6 -0.35 30.52 10.71
C ILE A 6 -0.51 29.14 11.39
N LEU A 7 -1.02 29.09 12.62
CA LEU A 7 -1.30 27.83 13.31
C LEU A 7 -2.42 27.00 12.64
N MET A 8 -3.44 27.64 12.06
CA MET A 8 -4.49 26.94 11.30
C MET A 8 -4.01 26.43 9.94
N ALA A 9 -3.08 27.14 9.26
CA ALA A 9 -2.53 26.70 7.99
C ALA A 9 -1.60 25.48 8.12
N VAL A 10 -0.87 25.36 9.23
CA VAL A 10 -0.01 24.19 9.51
C VAL A 10 -0.81 22.92 9.81
N LEU A 11 -2.02 23.05 10.36
CA LEU A 11 -2.91 21.91 10.65
C LEU A 11 -3.55 21.26 9.41
N LEU A 12 -3.55 21.95 8.26
CA LEU A 12 -4.14 21.45 7.01
C LEU A 12 -3.13 20.76 6.08
N GLY A 13 -1.82 20.78 6.41
CA GLY A 13 -0.76 20.23 5.56
C GLY A 13 -0.28 18.82 5.92
N GLY A 14 -0.81 18.20 6.98
CA GLY A 14 -0.20 17.02 7.61
C GLY A 14 -0.64 15.64 7.10
N SER A 15 -1.72 15.53 6.32
CA SER A 15 -2.31 14.23 5.97
C SER A 15 -2.18 13.82 4.50
N ALA A 16 -1.47 14.59 3.67
CA ALA A 16 -1.40 14.36 2.22
C ALA A 16 -0.35 13.32 1.78
N TRP A 17 0.21 12.55 2.70
CA TRP A 17 1.10 11.43 2.38
C TRP A 17 0.73 10.19 3.17
N ALA A 18 -0.56 9.85 3.20
CA ALA A 18 -0.90 8.43 3.34
C ALA A 18 -0.31 7.75 2.10
N GLY A 19 0.70 6.90 2.31
CA GLY A 19 1.28 6.13 1.22
C GLY A 19 0.35 4.99 0.83
N ILE A 20 0.57 4.40 -0.35
CA ILE A 20 -0.19 3.22 -0.80
C ILE A 20 -0.24 2.09 0.23
N VAL A 21 0.80 1.98 1.07
CA VAL A 21 0.84 1.03 2.19
C VAL A 21 -0.26 1.30 3.22
N ASP A 22 -0.49 2.56 3.58
CA ASP A 22 -1.53 2.92 4.55
C ASP A 22 -2.93 2.74 3.96
N ASP A 23 -3.14 3.15 2.71
CA ASP A 23 -4.44 2.99 2.02
C ASP A 23 -4.84 1.52 1.93
N VAL A 24 -3.89 0.66 1.51
CA VAL A 24 -4.09 -0.80 1.46
C VAL A 24 -4.36 -1.37 2.85
N ARG A 25 -3.60 -0.97 3.88
CA ARG A 25 -3.81 -1.47 5.24
C ARG A 25 -5.14 -1.02 5.83
N ILE A 26 -5.61 0.19 5.52
CA ILE A 26 -6.93 0.67 5.93
C ILE A 26 -8.01 -0.19 5.28
N ALA A 27 -7.94 -0.43 3.97
CA ALA A 27 -8.89 -1.31 3.28
C ALA A 27 -8.91 -2.73 3.86
N LEU A 28 -7.73 -3.30 4.13
CA LEU A 28 -7.59 -4.64 4.72
C LEU A 28 -8.10 -4.71 6.16
N SER A 29 -7.96 -3.64 6.96
CA SER A 29 -8.52 -3.59 8.32
C SER A 29 -10.06 -3.68 8.34
N GLN A 30 -10.70 -3.42 7.21
CA GLN A 30 -12.14 -3.55 6.99
C GLN A 30 -12.50 -4.88 6.29
N ASN A 31 -11.56 -5.82 6.20
CA ASN A 31 -11.62 -7.06 5.43
C ASN A 31 -11.99 -6.85 3.95
N ASN A 32 -11.67 -5.67 3.39
CA ASN A 32 -12.04 -5.30 2.04
C ASN A 32 -10.86 -5.48 1.07
N PHE A 33 -10.59 -6.75 0.71
CA PHE A 33 -9.54 -7.11 -0.25
C PHE A 33 -9.75 -6.46 -1.63
N ALA A 34 -11.00 -6.34 -2.07
CA ALA A 34 -11.31 -5.72 -3.37
C ALA A 34 -10.89 -4.23 -3.41
N ALA A 35 -11.12 -3.48 -2.32
CA ALA A 35 -10.66 -2.11 -2.21
C ALA A 35 -9.13 -2.03 -2.16
N ALA A 36 -8.47 -2.90 -1.39
CA ALA A 36 -7.01 -2.95 -1.33
C ALA A 36 -6.38 -3.22 -2.73
N GLU A 37 -6.95 -4.16 -3.50
CA GLU A 37 -6.51 -4.44 -4.86
C GLU A 37 -6.80 -3.27 -5.82
N ALA A 38 -7.91 -2.55 -5.64
CA ALA A 38 -8.20 -1.35 -6.42
C ALA A 38 -7.17 -0.23 -6.19
N GLU A 39 -6.77 0.01 -4.93
CA GLU A 39 -5.72 0.98 -4.60
C GLU A 39 -4.38 0.59 -5.25
N LEU A 40 -4.00 -0.69 -5.17
CA LEU A 40 -2.79 -1.20 -5.81
C LEU A 40 -2.83 -1.01 -7.33
N ASN A 41 -3.95 -1.32 -7.98
CA ASN A 41 -4.11 -1.14 -9.42
C ASN A 41 -4.01 0.34 -9.82
N ALA A 42 -4.64 1.24 -9.06
CA ALA A 42 -4.54 2.68 -9.29
C ALA A 42 -3.09 3.17 -9.13
N TYR A 43 -2.40 2.75 -8.06
CA TYR A 43 -1.00 3.10 -7.82
C TYR A 43 -0.09 2.62 -8.95
N ARG A 44 -0.24 1.34 -9.33
CA ARG A 44 0.56 0.73 -10.41
C ARG A 44 0.40 1.49 -11.73
N ASN A 45 -0.81 1.91 -12.06
CA ASN A 45 -1.07 2.65 -13.30
C ASN A 45 -0.43 4.05 -13.31
N GLN A 46 -0.28 4.67 -12.14
CA GLN A 46 0.26 6.02 -12.02
C GLN A 46 1.78 6.05 -11.82
N ARG A 47 2.32 5.12 -11.03
CA ARG A 47 3.72 5.12 -10.57
C ARG A 47 4.50 3.88 -10.94
N GLY A 48 3.84 2.87 -11.51
CA GLY A 48 4.46 1.58 -11.80
C GLY A 48 4.65 0.74 -10.55
N ILE A 49 5.55 -0.23 -10.65
CA ILE A 49 5.91 -1.13 -9.56
C ILE A 49 7.22 -0.61 -8.97
N ASP A 50 7.17 -0.16 -7.73
CA ASP A 50 8.31 0.33 -6.96
C ASP A 50 8.36 -0.39 -5.58
N PRO A 51 9.33 -0.09 -4.70
CA PRO A 51 9.37 -0.70 -3.38
C PRO A 51 8.11 -0.47 -2.52
N GLN A 52 7.40 0.65 -2.70
CA GLN A 52 6.19 0.97 -1.92
C GLN A 52 5.01 0.11 -2.37
N TYR A 53 4.85 -0.09 -3.68
CA TYR A 53 3.88 -1.03 -4.25
C TYR A 53 4.14 -2.45 -3.75
N LEU A 54 5.40 -2.90 -3.73
CA LEU A 54 5.76 -4.25 -3.25
C LEU A 54 5.42 -4.44 -1.77
N GLU A 55 5.71 -3.43 -0.94
CA GLU A 55 5.35 -3.47 0.47
C GLU A 55 3.84 -3.53 0.65
N ALA A 56 3.09 -2.66 -0.03
CA ALA A 56 1.63 -2.63 0.01
C ALA A 56 1.03 -3.96 -0.47
N TYR A 57 1.52 -4.53 -1.57
CA TYR A 57 1.07 -5.83 -2.06
C TYR A 57 1.34 -6.96 -1.07
N SER A 58 2.48 -6.91 -0.35
CA SER A 58 2.81 -7.90 0.68
C SER A 58 1.83 -7.90 1.87
N TRP A 59 1.15 -6.78 2.12
CA TRP A 59 0.11 -6.69 3.15
C TRP A 59 -1.14 -7.51 2.80
N LEU A 60 -1.47 -7.72 1.52
CA LEU A 60 -2.54 -8.63 1.11
C LEU A 60 -2.28 -10.05 1.64
N GLY A 61 -1.03 -10.52 1.54
CA GLY A 61 -0.63 -11.83 2.04
C GLY A 61 -0.76 -11.94 3.56
N ARG A 62 -0.39 -10.90 4.30
CA ARG A 62 -0.51 -10.86 5.77
C ARG A 62 -1.97 -10.88 6.21
N ALA A 63 -2.80 -10.05 5.59
CA ALA A 63 -4.24 -10.05 5.88
C ALA A 63 -4.91 -11.38 5.53
N ALA A 64 -4.52 -12.01 4.42
CA ALA A 64 -5.03 -13.34 4.06
C ALA A 64 -4.62 -14.42 5.08
N VAL A 65 -3.43 -14.32 5.69
CA VAL A 65 -3.06 -15.19 6.82
C VAL A 65 -3.94 -14.93 8.05
N GLU A 66 -4.20 -13.67 8.37
CA GLU A 66 -5.07 -13.27 9.49
C GLU A 66 -6.51 -13.76 9.31
N ASP A 67 -7.01 -13.79 8.08
CA ASP A 67 -8.35 -14.31 7.71
C ASP A 67 -8.37 -15.85 7.50
N GLY A 68 -7.24 -16.53 7.68
CA GLY A 68 -7.13 -18.00 7.52
C GLY A 68 -7.13 -18.51 6.07
N GLN A 69 -6.98 -17.61 5.09
CA GLN A 69 -6.99 -17.89 3.66
C GLN A 69 -5.57 -18.26 3.15
N TYR A 70 -5.04 -19.39 3.63
CA TYR A 70 -3.63 -19.74 3.42
C TYR A 70 -3.22 -19.91 1.95
N ASP A 71 -4.08 -20.48 1.10
CA ASP A 71 -3.78 -20.63 -0.34
C ASP A 71 -3.66 -19.28 -1.04
N GLN A 72 -4.55 -18.33 -0.70
CA GLN A 72 -4.53 -16.98 -1.23
C GLN A 72 -3.30 -16.20 -0.71
N ALA A 73 -2.98 -16.34 0.58
CA ALA A 73 -1.76 -15.79 1.17
C ALA A 73 -0.49 -16.29 0.45
N ALA A 74 -0.42 -17.59 0.15
CA ALA A 74 0.69 -18.17 -0.60
C ALA A 74 0.78 -17.60 -2.03
N GLY A 75 -0.36 -17.37 -2.68
CA GLY A 75 -0.45 -16.66 -3.95
C GLY A 75 0.16 -15.26 -3.89
N TYR A 76 -0.28 -14.44 -2.92
CA TYR A 76 0.24 -13.08 -2.72
C TYR A 76 1.74 -13.07 -2.41
N ALA A 77 2.22 -13.99 -1.55
CA ALA A 77 3.64 -14.09 -1.23
C ALA A 77 4.50 -14.46 -2.45
N LYS A 78 4.01 -15.39 -3.29
CA LYS A 78 4.68 -15.80 -4.53
C LYS A 78 4.80 -14.63 -5.51
N GLU A 79 3.73 -13.89 -5.71
CA GLU A 79 3.71 -12.73 -6.61
C GLU A 79 4.61 -11.61 -6.09
N THR A 80 4.52 -11.26 -4.80
CA THR A 80 5.41 -10.27 -4.16
C THR A 80 6.88 -10.61 -4.42
N LYS A 81 7.26 -11.87 -4.21
CA LYS A 81 8.62 -12.35 -4.45
C LYS A 81 9.02 -12.21 -5.93
N ALA A 82 8.14 -12.59 -6.85
CA ALA A 82 8.42 -12.50 -8.29
C ALA A 82 8.67 -11.05 -8.72
N LEU A 83 7.80 -10.13 -8.29
CA LEU A 83 7.92 -8.71 -8.60
C LEU A 83 9.16 -8.07 -7.94
N ALA A 84 9.49 -8.46 -6.71
CA ALA A 84 10.70 -8.00 -6.03
C ALA A 84 11.97 -8.47 -6.76
N LEU A 85 12.02 -9.74 -7.19
CA LEU A 85 13.14 -10.25 -7.98
C LEU A 85 13.28 -9.51 -9.32
N GLU A 86 12.17 -9.14 -9.95
CA GLU A 86 12.19 -8.34 -11.19
C GLU A 86 12.75 -6.94 -10.94
N GLN A 87 12.31 -6.26 -9.88
CA GLN A 87 12.84 -4.95 -9.48
C GLN A 87 14.35 -4.98 -9.19
N LEU A 88 14.86 -6.07 -8.60
CA LEU A 88 16.28 -6.22 -8.31
C LEU A 88 17.15 -6.33 -9.57
N LYS A 89 16.63 -6.88 -10.68
CA LYS A 89 17.37 -6.93 -11.96
C LYS A 89 17.63 -5.55 -12.55
N GLN A 90 16.83 -4.56 -12.17
CA GLN A 90 16.89 -3.20 -12.69
C GLN A 90 17.83 -2.30 -11.85
N ARG A 91 18.42 -2.84 -10.77
CA ARG A 91 19.38 -2.10 -9.94
C ARG A 91 20.78 -2.14 -10.57
N PRO A 92 21.50 -1.00 -10.61
CA PRO A 92 22.85 -0.92 -11.16
C PRO A 92 23.90 -1.65 -10.32
#